data_AF-A0A5C5X7T8-F1
#
_entry.id   AF-A0A5C5X7T8-F1
#
_cell.length_a   1.000
_cell.length_b   1.000
_cell.length_c   1.000
_cell.angle_alpha   90.00
_cell.angle_beta   90.00
_cell.angle_gamma   90.00
#
_symmetry.space_group_name_H-M   'P 1'
#
loop_
_entity.id
_entity.type
_entity.pdbx_description
1 polymer ?
#
loop_
_entity_poly.entity_id
_entity_poly.type
_entity_poly.pdbx_seq_one_letter_code
_entity_poly.pdbx_strand_id
1 'polypeptide(L)'
;MLRSEDQGLNWSAKYDCLVSSPHGPIQLSDGRILYAGKQLWEENRRVGVAVSGDDGVTWEWLAEIPAREGDDPNHYHELHAVEAENGTIVVHIRNHNSENHHETFQSVSTDGGKTWSVPESIGVWGLPSHLTKLSDGRLLMTYGYRRRPYGNQARISDDNGKSWSEPMTISDDGASGDLGYPSTVELEDGSFLTVWYEKPADQSKAVLRMARWKLK
;
A
#
# COMPACT_ATOMS: atom_id res chain seq x y z
N MET A 1 11.79 3.70 -11.85
CA MET A 1 12.47 2.93 -10.78
C MET A 1 13.98 3.15 -10.85
N LEU A 2 14.68 2.87 -9.74
CA LEU A 2 16.14 2.70 -9.66
C LEU A 2 16.39 1.31 -9.08
N ARG A 3 17.45 0.62 -9.51
CA ARG A 3 17.83 -0.70 -9.01
C ARG A 3 19.27 -0.71 -8.51
N SER A 4 19.52 -1.45 -7.43
CA SER A 4 20.85 -1.69 -6.87
C SER A 4 21.07 -3.19 -6.78
N GLU A 5 22.27 -3.64 -7.17
CA GLU A 5 22.72 -5.04 -7.07
C GLU A 5 23.77 -5.23 -5.97
N ASP A 6 24.06 -4.16 -5.23
CA ASP A 6 25.16 -4.08 -4.27
C ASP A 6 24.69 -3.48 -2.93
N GLN A 7 23.46 -3.85 -2.54
CA GLN A 7 22.87 -3.51 -1.24
C GLN A 7 22.73 -1.99 -1.01
N GLY A 8 22.41 -1.26 -2.07
CA GLY A 8 22.10 0.18 -2.03
C GLY A 8 23.33 1.09 -2.14
N LEU A 9 24.52 0.55 -2.39
CA LEU A 9 25.73 1.35 -2.55
C LEU A 9 25.73 2.12 -3.88
N ASN A 10 25.32 1.47 -4.97
CA ASN A 10 25.15 2.08 -6.28
C ASN A 10 23.76 1.81 -6.84
N TRP A 11 23.33 2.71 -7.73
CA TRP A 11 22.02 2.67 -8.34
C TRP A 11 22.13 2.81 -9.85
N SER A 12 21.29 2.06 -10.56
CA SER A 12 21.12 2.17 -12.01
C SER A 12 20.67 3.58 -12.41
N ALA A 13 20.73 3.88 -13.72
CA ALA A 13 19.93 4.97 -14.25
C ALA A 13 18.42 4.71 -14.02
N LYS A 14 17.62 5.78 -14.05
CA LYS A 14 16.17 5.65 -13.99
C LYS A 14 15.65 4.90 -15.23
N TYR A 15 14.70 3.99 -15.00
CA TYR A 15 13.98 3.29 -16.06
C TYR A 15 12.49 3.19 -15.72
N ASP A 16 11.67 2.91 -16.72
CA ASP A 16 10.21 2.85 -16.58
C ASP A 16 9.75 1.51 -15.99
N CYS A 17 8.69 1.57 -15.18
CA CYS A 17 8.01 0.43 -14.57
C CYS A 17 6.49 0.49 -14.79
N LEU A 18 6.01 1.31 -15.73
CA LEU A 18 4.64 1.46 -16.23
C LEU A 18 3.62 2.05 -15.24
N VAL A 19 3.81 1.82 -13.95
CA VAL A 19 2.96 2.33 -12.87
C VAL A 19 3.73 3.16 -11.86
N SER A 20 3.00 3.99 -11.13
CA SER A 20 3.50 4.78 -10.00
C SER A 20 2.62 4.56 -8.77
N SER A 21 3.26 4.30 -7.64
CA SER A 21 2.63 4.22 -6.32
C SER A 21 3.68 4.39 -5.21
N PRO A 22 3.37 5.05 -4.06
CA PRO A 22 4.40 5.44 -3.08
C PRO A 22 5.10 4.27 -2.37
N HIS A 23 4.44 3.12 -2.21
CA HIS A 23 4.95 2.00 -1.40
C HIS A 23 5.72 0.94 -2.19
N GLY A 24 5.70 1.01 -3.52
CA GLY A 24 6.49 0.12 -4.38
C GLY A 24 5.86 -1.26 -4.63
N PRO A 25 6.64 -2.18 -5.24
CA PRO A 25 6.19 -3.51 -5.60
C PRO A 25 6.35 -4.55 -4.47
N ILE A 26 5.72 -5.72 -4.64
CA ILE A 26 5.93 -6.91 -3.80
C ILE A 26 6.52 -8.06 -4.63
N GLN A 27 7.26 -8.95 -3.98
CA GLN A 27 7.63 -10.24 -4.58
C GLN A 27 6.53 -11.26 -4.29
N LEU A 28 6.08 -11.96 -5.32
CA LEU A 28 5.14 -13.07 -5.23
C LEU A 28 5.85 -14.39 -4.92
N SER A 29 5.11 -15.36 -4.44
CA SER A 29 5.55 -16.71 -4.09
C SER A 29 6.13 -17.50 -5.27
N ASP A 30 5.74 -17.14 -6.50
CA ASP A 30 6.28 -17.70 -7.74
C ASP A 30 7.58 -17.02 -8.22
N GLY A 31 8.09 -16.05 -7.46
CA GLY A 31 9.33 -15.33 -7.73
C GLY A 31 9.17 -14.08 -8.59
N ARG A 32 8.01 -13.87 -9.24
CA ARG A 32 7.74 -12.63 -9.97
C ARG A 32 7.62 -11.45 -9.01
N ILE A 33 7.87 -10.25 -9.52
CA ILE A 33 7.65 -9.00 -8.78
C ILE A 33 6.40 -8.33 -9.36
N LEU A 34 5.42 -8.03 -8.52
CA LEU A 34 4.15 -7.39 -8.90
C LEU A 34 4.09 -5.97 -8.33
N TYR A 35 3.81 -5.00 -9.19
CA TYR A 35 3.65 -3.60 -8.81
C TYR A 35 2.22 -3.13 -9.08
N ALA A 36 1.43 -2.98 -8.01
CA ALA A 36 0.13 -2.32 -8.09
C ALA A 36 0.30 -0.81 -8.09
N GLY A 37 -0.35 -0.12 -9.02
CA GLY A 37 -0.22 1.33 -9.10
C GLY A 37 -1.08 1.96 -10.18
N LYS A 38 -0.81 3.24 -10.42
CA LYS A 38 -1.49 4.05 -11.44
C LYS A 38 -0.55 4.31 -12.60
N GLN A 39 -1.03 4.12 -13.82
CA GLN A 39 -0.36 4.56 -15.04
C GLN A 39 -0.52 6.09 -15.15
N LEU A 40 0.28 6.82 -14.37
CA LEU A 40 0.05 8.24 -14.06
C LEU A 40 0.42 9.19 -15.20
N TRP A 41 1.42 8.82 -15.99
CA TRP A 41 2.07 9.69 -16.97
C TRP A 41 1.60 9.49 -18.42
N GLU A 42 0.61 8.62 -18.62
CA GLU A 42 -0.02 8.37 -19.92
C GLU A 42 -1.34 9.14 -20.06
N GLU A 43 -1.81 9.31 -21.30
CA GLU A 43 -3.10 9.95 -21.58
C GLU A 43 -4.27 9.16 -20.96
N ASN A 44 -4.26 7.84 -21.09
CA ASN A 44 -5.30 6.96 -20.54
C ASN A 44 -4.92 6.47 -19.14
N ARG A 45 -5.09 7.34 -18.14
CA ARG A 45 -4.77 7.03 -16.75
C ARG A 45 -5.70 5.94 -16.20
N ARG A 46 -5.09 4.83 -15.81
CA ARG A 46 -5.77 3.67 -15.22
C ARG A 46 -5.00 3.12 -14.04
N VAL A 47 -5.69 2.34 -13.20
CA VAL A 47 -5.09 1.59 -12.12
C VAL A 47 -5.01 0.11 -12.48
N GLY A 48 -3.98 -0.57 -11.99
CA GLY A 48 -3.75 -1.96 -12.34
C GLY A 48 -2.44 -2.45 -11.77
N VAL A 49 -1.93 -3.52 -12.37
CA VAL A 49 -0.68 -4.16 -11.98
C VAL A 49 0.27 -4.31 -13.16
N ALA A 50 1.52 -3.96 -12.93
CA ALA A 50 2.65 -4.35 -13.77
C ALA A 50 3.41 -5.51 -13.10
N VAL A 51 4.10 -6.33 -13.90
CA VAL A 51 4.87 -7.48 -13.40
C VAL A 51 6.26 -7.51 -14.02
N SER A 52 7.23 -8.03 -13.26
CA SER A 52 8.56 -8.36 -13.72
C SER A 52 8.86 -9.83 -13.39
N GLY A 53 9.41 -10.56 -14.36
CA GLY A 53 9.90 -11.93 -14.20
C GLY A 53 11.43 -12.04 -14.13
N ASP A 54 12.13 -10.91 -14.15
CA ASP A 54 13.57 -10.80 -14.31
C ASP A 54 14.20 -9.88 -13.26
N ASP A 55 13.73 -9.99 -12.01
CA ASP A 55 14.26 -9.24 -10.86
C ASP A 55 14.16 -7.71 -11.01
N GLY A 56 13.04 -7.25 -11.59
CA GLY A 56 12.72 -5.84 -11.71
C GLY A 56 13.45 -5.12 -12.84
N VAL A 57 14.14 -5.85 -13.74
CA VAL A 57 14.88 -5.29 -14.88
C VAL A 57 13.92 -4.81 -15.97
N THR A 58 12.94 -5.63 -16.36
CA THR A 58 11.88 -5.25 -17.30
C THR A 58 10.49 -5.41 -16.68
N TRP A 59 9.55 -4.62 -17.19
CA TRP A 59 8.18 -4.55 -16.67
C TRP A 59 7.18 -4.65 -17.81
N GLU A 60 6.16 -5.47 -17.61
CA GLU A 60 5.01 -5.59 -18.51
C GLU A 60 3.71 -5.27 -17.79
N TRP A 61 2.74 -4.71 -18.51
CA TRP A 61 1.40 -4.51 -17.97
C TRP A 61 0.69 -5.87 -17.89
N LEU A 62 0.34 -6.30 -16.69
CA LEU A 62 -0.30 -7.60 -16.49
C LEU A 62 -1.82 -7.50 -16.59
N ALA A 63 -2.43 -6.60 -15.82
CA ALA A 63 -3.87 -6.50 -15.74
C ALA A 63 -4.33 -5.12 -15.27
N GLU A 64 -5.51 -4.73 -15.73
CA GLU A 64 -6.23 -3.56 -15.21
C GLU A 64 -7.10 -3.98 -14.03
N ILE A 65 -7.20 -3.13 -13.00
CA ILE A 65 -8.18 -3.30 -11.94
C ILE A 65 -9.43 -2.51 -12.36
N PRO A 66 -10.61 -3.14 -12.45
CA PRO A 66 -11.81 -2.48 -12.93
C PRO A 66 -12.26 -1.36 -11.99
N ALA A 67 -13.01 -0.39 -12.54
CA ALA A 67 -13.70 0.60 -11.72
C ALA A 67 -15.00 0.02 -11.14
N ARG A 68 -15.34 0.42 -9.91
CA ARG A 68 -16.69 0.18 -9.36
C ARG A 68 -17.71 1.01 -10.13
N GLU A 69 -18.90 0.46 -10.34
CA GLU A 69 -19.97 1.15 -11.07
C GLU A 69 -20.27 2.52 -10.41
N GLY A 70 -20.31 3.58 -11.23
CA GLY A 70 -20.55 4.95 -10.77
C GLY A 70 -19.31 5.72 -10.32
N ASP A 71 -18.17 5.06 -10.11
CA ASP A 71 -16.91 5.73 -9.76
C ASP A 71 -16.20 6.29 -11.00
N ASP A 72 -15.44 7.37 -10.80
CA ASP A 72 -14.45 7.85 -11.75
C ASP A 72 -13.07 7.23 -11.40
N PRO A 73 -12.48 6.39 -12.26
CA PRO A 73 -11.19 5.75 -12.00
C PRO A 73 -10.03 6.76 -11.84
N ASN A 74 -10.22 8.02 -12.23
CA ASN A 74 -9.23 9.07 -11.96
C ASN A 74 -9.06 9.34 -10.45
N HIS A 75 -10.05 9.01 -9.62
CA HIS A 75 -10.02 9.17 -8.17
C HIS A 75 -9.47 7.94 -7.41
N TYR A 76 -9.01 6.92 -8.14
CA TYR A 76 -8.22 5.83 -7.57
C TYR A 76 -6.73 6.12 -7.68
N HIS A 77 -6.02 5.97 -6.58
CA HIS A 77 -4.61 6.34 -6.45
C HIS A 77 -3.84 5.36 -5.55
N GLU A 78 -2.51 5.52 -5.52
CA GLU A 78 -1.61 5.05 -4.46
C GLU A 78 -1.93 3.64 -3.95
N LEU A 79 -1.89 2.67 -4.87
CA LEU A 79 -2.22 1.28 -4.60
C LEU A 79 -1.06 0.57 -3.91
N HIS A 80 -1.34 -0.38 -3.03
CA HIS A 80 -0.33 -1.30 -2.52
C HIS A 80 -0.88 -2.72 -2.44
N ALA A 81 -0.03 -3.69 -2.75
CA ALA A 81 -0.40 -5.10 -2.79
C ALA A 81 0.19 -5.88 -1.60
N VAL A 82 -0.40 -7.01 -1.28
CA VAL A 82 0.22 -8.10 -0.50
C VAL A 82 -0.31 -9.43 -1.01
N GLU A 83 0.56 -10.43 -1.12
CA GLU A 83 0.13 -11.82 -1.34
C GLU A 83 -0.08 -12.50 0.01
N ALA A 84 -1.29 -12.98 0.25
CA ALA A 84 -1.66 -13.71 1.45
C ALA A 84 -1.16 -15.17 1.41
N GLU A 85 -1.22 -15.87 2.54
CA GLU A 85 -0.69 -17.22 2.67
C GLU A 85 -1.37 -18.24 1.76
N ASN A 86 -2.64 -18.02 1.44
CA ASN A 86 -3.41 -18.86 0.51
C ASN A 86 -3.18 -18.52 -0.99
N GLY A 87 -2.27 -17.59 -1.31
CA GLY A 87 -1.99 -17.13 -2.68
C GLY A 87 -2.97 -16.07 -3.21
N THR A 88 -3.95 -15.63 -2.42
CA THR A 88 -4.77 -14.46 -2.79
C THR A 88 -3.91 -13.21 -2.75
N ILE A 89 -3.91 -12.43 -3.83
CA ILE A 89 -3.28 -11.11 -3.85
C ILE A 89 -4.35 -10.08 -3.49
N VAL A 90 -4.10 -9.31 -2.44
CA VAL A 90 -4.96 -8.22 -1.97
C VAL A 90 -4.31 -6.91 -2.37
N VAL A 91 -5.09 -6.01 -2.97
CA VAL A 91 -4.65 -4.64 -3.27
C VAL A 91 -5.54 -3.65 -2.55
N HIS A 92 -4.93 -2.73 -1.81
CA HIS A 92 -5.61 -1.56 -1.28
C HIS A 92 -5.44 -0.37 -2.22
N ILE A 93 -6.48 0.45 -2.31
CA ILE A 93 -6.59 1.57 -3.24
C ILE A 93 -6.99 2.81 -2.45
N ARG A 94 -6.24 3.91 -2.63
CA ARG A 94 -6.65 5.23 -2.13
C ARG A 94 -7.80 5.73 -2.98
N ASN A 95 -8.97 5.94 -2.36
CA ASN A 95 -10.19 6.40 -3.02
C ASN A 95 -10.52 7.86 -2.67
N HIS A 96 -10.76 8.68 -3.70
CA HIS A 96 -11.29 10.03 -3.60
C HIS A 96 -12.65 10.21 -4.31
N ASN A 97 -13.33 9.12 -4.71
CA ASN A 97 -14.70 9.22 -5.21
C ASN A 97 -15.64 9.73 -4.11
N SER A 98 -16.78 10.31 -4.51
CA SER A 98 -17.72 10.92 -3.56
C SER A 98 -18.38 9.90 -2.64
N GLU A 99 -18.73 8.73 -3.17
CA GLU A 99 -19.20 7.62 -2.36
C GLU A 99 -18.01 6.96 -1.65
N ASN A 100 -18.16 6.69 -0.35
CA ASN A 100 -17.08 6.18 0.50
C ASN A 100 -15.80 7.04 0.45
N HIS A 101 -15.98 8.37 0.37
CA HIS A 101 -14.88 9.32 0.23
C HIS A 101 -13.84 9.16 1.35
N HIS A 102 -12.59 8.92 0.95
CA HIS A 102 -11.42 8.64 1.80
C HIS A 102 -11.47 7.33 2.61
N GLU A 103 -12.40 6.43 2.28
CA GLU A 103 -12.29 5.04 2.73
C GLU A 103 -11.30 4.27 1.85
N THR A 104 -10.60 3.32 2.43
CA THR A 104 -9.73 2.39 1.69
C THR A 104 -10.60 1.44 0.88
N PHE A 105 -10.30 1.33 -0.41
CA PHE A 105 -10.91 0.32 -1.26
C PHE A 105 -10.01 -0.90 -1.37
N GLN A 106 -10.59 -2.07 -1.53
CA GLN A 106 -9.89 -3.33 -1.70
C GLN A 106 -10.34 -4.04 -2.96
N SER A 107 -9.39 -4.58 -3.71
CA SER A 107 -9.62 -5.51 -4.82
C SER A 107 -8.73 -6.74 -4.64
N VAL A 108 -9.19 -7.91 -5.07
CA VAL A 108 -8.48 -9.17 -4.89
C VAL A 108 -8.30 -9.92 -6.21
N SER A 109 -7.20 -10.67 -6.28
CA SER A 109 -6.92 -11.63 -7.35
C SER A 109 -6.62 -13.00 -6.76
N THR A 110 -7.13 -14.06 -7.38
CA THR A 110 -6.91 -15.45 -6.99
C THR A 110 -6.22 -16.27 -8.10
N ASP A 111 -5.77 -15.61 -9.17
CA ASP A 111 -5.18 -16.22 -10.36
C ASP A 111 -3.78 -15.66 -10.68
N GLY A 112 -3.07 -15.17 -9.66
CA GLY A 112 -1.71 -14.64 -9.77
C GLY A 112 -1.64 -13.24 -10.38
N GLY A 113 -2.70 -12.43 -10.22
CA GLY A 113 -2.79 -11.04 -10.63
C GLY A 113 -3.36 -10.82 -12.03
N LYS A 114 -3.91 -11.86 -12.67
CA LYS A 114 -4.39 -11.81 -14.07
C LYS A 114 -5.79 -11.22 -14.16
N THR A 115 -6.65 -11.51 -13.19
CA THR A 115 -7.98 -10.91 -13.06
C THR A 115 -8.19 -10.38 -11.65
N TRP A 116 -9.05 -9.37 -11.54
CA TRP A 116 -9.27 -8.61 -10.31
C TRP A 116 -10.76 -8.44 -10.05
N SER A 117 -11.16 -8.57 -8.79
CA SER A 117 -12.51 -8.22 -8.36
C SER A 117 -12.77 -6.73 -8.53
N VAL A 118 -14.04 -6.36 -8.69
CA VAL A 118 -14.44 -4.95 -8.57
C VAL A 118 -14.04 -4.43 -7.19
N PRO A 119 -13.40 -3.26 -7.08
CA PRO A 119 -13.05 -2.68 -5.79
C PRO A 119 -14.28 -2.43 -4.91
N GLU A 120 -14.15 -2.73 -3.62
CA GLU A 120 -15.16 -2.45 -2.60
C GLU A 120 -14.55 -1.68 -1.42
N SER A 121 -15.35 -0.84 -0.75
CA SER A 121 -14.90 -0.25 0.51
C SER A 121 -14.82 -1.32 1.59
N ILE A 122 -13.72 -1.33 2.34
CA ILE A 122 -13.57 -2.17 3.54
C ILE A 122 -14.06 -1.46 4.82
N GLY A 123 -14.74 -0.32 4.69
CA GLY A 123 -15.24 0.47 5.83
C GLY A 123 -14.14 1.15 6.66
N VAL A 124 -12.90 1.18 6.17
CA VAL A 124 -11.76 1.80 6.86
C VAL A 124 -11.51 3.19 6.32
N TRP A 125 -11.78 4.21 7.12
CA TRP A 125 -11.45 5.59 6.78
C TRP A 125 -9.98 5.90 7.08
N GLY A 126 -9.18 6.22 6.06
CA GLY A 126 -7.75 6.51 6.19
C GLY A 126 -6.96 6.05 4.97
N LEU A 127 -5.86 6.73 4.67
CA LEU A 127 -5.10 6.59 3.42
C LEU A 127 -3.74 7.31 3.44
N PRO A 128 -2.77 6.91 2.60
CA PRO A 128 -2.73 5.61 1.93
C PRO A 128 -2.39 4.49 2.94
N SER A 129 -2.62 3.24 2.54
CA SER A 129 -2.26 2.06 3.32
C SER A 129 -0.99 1.39 2.79
N HIS A 130 -0.24 0.77 3.71
CA HIS A 130 0.86 -0.15 3.44
C HIS A 130 0.46 -1.52 3.98
N LEU A 131 0.68 -2.54 3.17
CA LEU A 131 0.32 -3.93 3.48
C LEU A 131 1.58 -4.76 3.70
N THR A 132 1.53 -5.67 4.66
CA THR A 132 2.65 -6.54 5.00
C THR A 132 2.13 -7.91 5.39
N LYS A 133 2.64 -8.97 4.77
CA LYS A 133 2.42 -10.33 5.27
C LYS A 133 3.37 -10.59 6.44
N LEU A 134 2.81 -10.99 7.57
CA LEU A 134 3.55 -11.29 8.78
C LEU A 134 4.14 -12.69 8.75
N SER A 135 5.14 -12.93 9.59
CA SER A 135 5.83 -14.22 9.74
C SER A 135 4.88 -15.38 10.12
N ASP A 136 3.75 -15.07 10.76
CA ASP A 136 2.71 -16.03 11.13
C ASP A 136 1.57 -16.18 10.11
N GLY A 137 1.71 -15.55 8.94
CA GLY A 137 0.78 -15.63 7.81
C GLY A 137 -0.37 -14.63 7.85
N ARG A 138 -0.55 -13.87 8.94
CA ARG A 138 -1.53 -12.78 9.01
C ARG A 138 -1.13 -11.61 8.11
N LEU A 139 -2.09 -10.74 7.79
CA LEU A 139 -1.81 -9.50 7.09
C LEU A 139 -1.89 -8.31 8.04
N LEU A 140 -0.94 -7.39 7.93
CA LEU A 140 -0.92 -6.10 8.60
C LEU A 140 -1.19 -4.99 7.59
N MET A 141 -2.14 -4.11 7.92
CA MET A 141 -2.39 -2.85 7.23
C MET A 141 -2.00 -1.71 8.15
N THR A 142 -1.08 -0.84 7.72
CA THR A 142 -0.83 0.46 8.39
C THR A 142 -1.22 1.61 7.49
N TYR A 143 -1.90 2.62 8.01
CA TYR A 143 -2.44 3.71 7.20
C TYR A 143 -2.47 5.06 7.92
N GLY A 144 -2.46 6.14 7.14
CA GLY A 144 -2.61 7.49 7.66
C GLY A 144 -4.04 7.79 8.09
N TYR A 145 -4.23 8.29 9.31
CA TYR A 145 -5.51 8.73 9.85
C TYR A 145 -5.55 10.26 9.95
N ARG A 146 -6.08 10.88 8.88
CA ARG A 146 -6.09 12.35 8.69
C ARG A 146 -7.38 13.01 9.22
N ARG A 147 -7.93 12.47 10.31
CA ARG A 147 -9.01 13.05 11.13
C ARG A 147 -8.52 13.16 12.56
N ARG A 148 -9.10 14.05 13.37
CA ARG A 148 -8.74 14.14 14.79
C ARG A 148 -9.16 12.86 15.53
N PRO A 149 -8.32 12.30 16.42
CA PRO A 149 -6.94 12.70 16.67
C PRO A 149 -6.02 12.26 15.51
N TYR A 150 -5.23 13.20 14.96
CA TYR A 150 -4.45 12.96 13.75
C TYR A 150 -3.29 12.00 14.03
N GLY A 151 -3.03 11.06 13.12
CA GLY A 151 -1.86 10.20 13.23
C GLY A 151 -1.93 8.98 12.32
N ASN A 152 -1.54 7.82 12.83
CA ASN A 152 -1.45 6.58 12.06
C ASN A 152 -2.08 5.43 12.84
N GLN A 153 -2.70 4.51 12.11
CA GLN A 153 -3.36 3.34 12.67
C GLN A 153 -2.92 2.06 11.96
N ALA A 154 -3.10 0.95 12.65
CA ALA A 154 -2.86 -0.40 12.17
C ALA A 154 -4.12 -1.26 12.29
N ARG A 155 -4.28 -2.25 11.42
CA ARG A 155 -5.29 -3.32 11.51
C ARG A 155 -4.67 -4.65 11.09
N ILE A 156 -5.18 -5.74 11.64
CA ILE A 156 -4.77 -7.11 11.31
C ILE A 156 -5.90 -7.80 10.56
N SER A 157 -5.53 -8.65 9.61
CA SER A 157 -6.42 -9.65 9.03
C SER A 157 -5.88 -11.05 9.33
N ASP A 158 -6.72 -11.85 9.97
CA ASP A 158 -6.48 -13.28 10.28
C ASP A 158 -7.06 -14.22 9.19
N ASP A 159 -7.69 -13.66 8.15
CA ASP A 159 -8.50 -14.41 7.18
C ASP A 159 -8.14 -14.10 5.71
N ASN A 160 -6.85 -13.80 5.47
CA ASN A 160 -6.28 -13.51 4.15
C ASN A 160 -6.91 -12.26 3.48
N GLY A 161 -7.21 -11.24 4.28
CA GLY A 161 -7.72 -9.94 3.82
C GLY A 161 -9.23 -9.88 3.62
N LYS A 162 -10.00 -10.88 4.06
CA LYS A 162 -11.48 -10.85 3.94
C LYS A 162 -12.10 -9.89 4.97
N SER A 163 -11.50 -9.79 6.15
CA SER A 163 -11.90 -8.83 7.18
C SER A 163 -10.66 -8.25 7.88
N TRP A 164 -10.88 -7.10 8.52
CA TRP A 164 -9.83 -6.35 9.22
C TRP A 164 -10.30 -6.05 10.65
N SER A 165 -9.40 -6.23 11.62
CA SER A 165 -9.64 -5.98 13.04
C SER A 165 -10.04 -4.53 13.31
N GLU A 166 -10.48 -4.26 14.55
CA GLU A 166 -10.56 -2.90 15.08
C GLU A 166 -9.21 -2.15 14.96
N PRO A 167 -9.21 -0.80 14.87
CA PRO A 167 -7.99 -0.04 14.67
C PRO A 167 -7.13 -0.05 15.93
N MET A 168 -5.83 -0.19 15.73
CA MET A 168 -4.79 0.01 16.73
C MET A 168 -4.06 1.32 16.45
N THR A 169 -3.98 2.20 17.45
CA THR A 169 -3.27 3.48 17.31
C THR A 169 -1.76 3.26 17.32
N ILE A 170 -1.07 3.77 16.28
CA ILE A 170 0.40 3.88 16.24
C ILE A 170 0.82 5.28 16.71
N SER A 171 0.09 6.31 16.28
CA SER A 171 0.25 7.71 16.71
C SER A 171 -1.10 8.42 16.64
N ASP A 172 -1.32 9.38 17.54
CA ASP A 172 -2.54 10.20 17.63
C ASP A 172 -2.24 11.64 18.09
N ASP A 173 -0.97 12.02 18.15
CA ASP A 173 -0.46 13.32 18.59
C ASP A 173 -0.18 14.29 17.42
N GLY A 174 -0.65 13.95 16.22
CA GLY A 174 -0.39 14.72 15.01
C GLY A 174 -0.98 16.13 15.05
N ALA A 175 -0.23 17.11 14.55
CA ALA A 175 -0.65 18.50 14.53
C ALA A 175 -1.74 18.81 13.48
N SER A 176 -1.72 18.11 12.34
CA SER A 176 -2.62 18.35 11.21
C SER A 176 -2.77 17.10 10.33
N GLY A 177 -3.54 17.19 9.25
CA GLY A 177 -3.67 16.12 8.25
C GLY A 177 -2.45 15.96 7.33
N ASP A 178 -1.45 16.85 7.41
CA ASP A 178 -0.19 16.72 6.65
C ASP A 178 0.76 15.73 7.35
N LEU A 179 0.38 14.46 7.29
CA LEU A 179 1.10 13.31 7.85
C LEU A 179 0.71 12.02 7.15
N GLY A 180 1.40 10.93 7.45
CA GLY A 180 1.00 9.57 7.07
C GLY A 180 1.98 8.94 6.09
N TYR A 181 1.46 8.15 5.15
CA TYR A 181 2.26 7.26 4.30
C TYR A 181 3.15 6.34 5.16
N PRO A 182 2.57 5.64 6.15
CA PRO A 182 3.36 4.74 6.97
C PRO A 182 3.90 3.59 6.10
N SER A 183 5.10 3.12 6.43
CA SER A 183 5.64 1.84 5.98
C SER A 183 6.12 1.07 7.20
N THR A 184 5.84 -0.23 7.23
CA THR A 184 6.05 -1.06 8.41
C THR A 184 6.83 -2.32 8.05
N VAL A 185 7.79 -2.67 8.91
CA VAL A 185 8.50 -3.96 8.86
C VAL A 185 8.34 -4.70 10.17
N GLU A 186 8.21 -6.02 10.10
CA GLU A 186 8.34 -6.92 11.24
C GLU A 186 9.83 -7.16 11.52
N LEU A 187 10.23 -7.06 12.78
CA LEU A 187 11.59 -7.30 13.27
C LEU A 187 11.71 -8.73 13.82
N GLU A 188 12.94 -9.24 13.93
CA GLU A 188 13.22 -10.61 14.38
C GLU A 188 12.63 -10.97 15.77
N ASP A 189 12.44 -9.98 16.65
CA ASP A 189 11.86 -10.18 17.99
C ASP A 189 10.32 -10.13 18.01
N GLY A 190 9.67 -10.14 16.84
CA GLY A 190 8.23 -10.03 16.65
C GLY A 190 7.65 -8.64 16.93
N SER A 191 8.51 -7.61 17.10
CA SER A 191 8.04 -6.22 17.10
C SER A 191 7.95 -5.66 15.69
N PHE A 192 7.22 -4.56 15.55
CA PHE A 192 7.07 -3.82 14.33
C PHE A 192 7.80 -2.49 14.43
N LEU A 193 8.47 -2.08 13.36
CA LEU A 193 8.95 -0.71 13.17
C LEU A 193 8.12 -0.06 12.07
N THR A 194 7.38 0.99 12.43
CA THR A 194 6.63 1.81 11.47
C THR A 194 7.28 3.17 11.34
N VAL A 195 7.50 3.63 10.10
CA VAL A 195 8.03 4.95 9.76
C VAL A 195 7.01 5.72 8.93
N TRP A 196 6.84 7.02 9.17
CA TRP A 196 5.93 7.89 8.41
C TRP A 196 6.50 9.31 8.31
N TYR A 197 5.98 10.10 7.38
CA TYR A 197 6.26 11.54 7.36
C TYR A 197 5.21 12.32 8.15
N GLU A 198 5.59 13.45 8.73
CA GLU A 198 4.66 14.34 9.42
C GLU A 198 5.14 15.79 9.41
N LYS A 199 4.22 16.75 9.39
CA LYS A 199 4.45 18.18 9.58
C LYS A 199 4.10 18.61 11.01
N PRO A 200 5.07 18.74 11.93
CA PRO A 200 4.84 19.29 13.27
C PRO A 200 4.43 20.76 13.21
N ALA A 201 3.68 21.21 14.23
CA ALA A 201 3.19 22.59 14.34
C ALA A 201 4.31 23.62 14.54
N ASP A 202 5.38 23.23 15.24
CA ASP A 202 6.50 24.07 15.65
C ASP A 202 7.69 24.05 14.67
N GLN A 203 7.62 23.22 13.64
CA GLN A 203 8.66 23.11 12.62
C GLN A 203 8.27 23.87 11.35
N SER A 204 9.21 24.21 10.48
CA SER A 204 8.91 24.77 9.14
C SER A 204 8.83 23.69 8.05
N LYS A 205 9.42 22.52 8.29
CA LYS A 205 9.47 21.39 7.35
C LYS A 205 8.75 20.17 7.93
N ALA A 206 8.45 19.21 7.06
CA ALA A 206 8.07 17.87 7.46
C ALA A 206 9.31 17.10 7.94
N VAL A 207 9.09 16.11 8.80
CA VAL A 207 10.10 15.21 9.34
C VAL A 207 9.67 13.76 9.12
N LEU A 208 10.61 12.82 9.22
CA LEU A 208 10.28 11.42 9.38
C LEU A 208 10.15 11.11 10.88
N ARG A 209 9.06 10.44 11.25
CA ARG A 209 8.83 9.90 12.59
C ARG A 209 8.81 8.37 12.50
N MET A 210 9.08 7.72 13.63
CA MET A 210 9.01 6.27 13.73
C MET A 210 8.47 5.84 15.08
N ALA A 211 7.86 4.65 15.12
CA ALA A 211 7.43 3.98 16.34
C ALA A 211 7.80 2.50 16.26
N ARG A 212 8.32 1.97 17.37
CA ARG A 212 8.47 0.53 17.57
C ARG A 212 7.36 0.04 18.49
N TRP A 213 6.63 -0.99 18.08
CA TRP A 213 5.45 -1.48 18.79
C TRP A 213 5.30 -3.00 18.69
N LYS A 214 4.43 -3.60 19.50
CA LYS A 214 4.12 -5.04 19.48
C LYS A 214 2.61 -5.23 19.47
N LEU A 215 2.16 -6.30 18.83
CA LEU A 215 0.80 -6.80 19.02
C LEU A 215 0.68 -7.32 20.45
N LYS A 216 -0.47 -7.07 21.08
CA LYS A 216 -0.75 -7.54 22.44
C LYS A 216 -1.15 -9.01 22.44
#